data_AF-A0A9P7RY91-F1
#
_entry.id   AF-A0A9P7RY91-F1
#
_cell.length_a   1.000
_cell.length_b   1.000
_cell.length_c   1.000
_cell.angle_alpha   90.00
_cell.angle_beta   90.00
_cell.angle_gamma   90.00
#
_symmetry.space_group_name_H-M   'P 1'
#
loop_
_entity.id
_entity.type
_entity.pdbx_description
1 polymer ?
#
loop_
_entity_poly.entity_id
_entity_poly.type
_entity_poly.pdbx_seq_one_letter_code
_entity_poly.pdbx_strand_id
1 'polypeptide(L)'
;MWDPGPLKPVQRLYSQAYTSDRMRVLEKEVMWSVLDNCEYKVVVVAIMHHSDSTNLTHLGTASLWPGYKMYGNMSKYLRLNSSQFAVNHVVYVPKFPDSFRAEYERLVDKTATTEVLCYCKQELIHLVWGLLLNNPKFVDVYLNGTLERCADEIMRLLFPCLFAHSADYIEK
;
A
#
# COMPACT_ATOMS: atom_id res chain seq x y z
N MET A 1 -13.60 -22.41 -7.20
CA MET A 1 -14.23 -22.41 -8.54
C MET A 1 -15.74 -22.53 -8.34
N TRP A 2 -16.54 -21.94 -9.22
CA TRP A 2 -17.99 -22.08 -9.22
C TRP A 2 -18.38 -23.16 -10.23
N ASP A 3 -19.14 -24.15 -9.79
CA ASP A 3 -19.74 -25.17 -10.65
C ASP A 3 -21.20 -24.76 -10.96
N PRO A 4 -21.47 -24.25 -12.18
CA PRO A 4 -22.83 -23.90 -12.61
C PRO A 4 -23.72 -25.11 -12.94
N GLY A 5 -23.21 -26.34 -12.83
CA GLY A 5 -23.91 -27.58 -13.15
C GLY A 5 -23.40 -28.26 -14.44
N PRO A 6 -23.91 -29.46 -14.75
CA PRO A 6 -23.26 -30.44 -15.63
C PRO A 6 -23.11 -30.02 -17.11
N LEU A 7 -23.79 -28.97 -17.55
CA LEU A 7 -23.78 -28.50 -18.94
C LEU A 7 -22.92 -27.26 -19.17
N LYS A 8 -22.32 -26.71 -18.11
CA LYS A 8 -21.55 -25.47 -18.19
C LYS A 8 -20.16 -25.70 -17.60
N PRO A 9 -19.11 -25.14 -18.22
CA PRO A 9 -17.75 -25.32 -17.71
C PRO A 9 -17.63 -24.66 -16.34
N VAL A 10 -16.86 -25.31 -15.47
CA VAL A 10 -16.47 -24.76 -14.17
C VAL A 10 -15.82 -23.39 -14.38
N GLN A 11 -16.31 -22.39 -13.66
CA GLN A 11 -15.84 -21.00 -13.78
C GLN A 11 -14.95 -20.62 -12.60
N ARG A 12 -13.91 -19.84 -12.85
CA ARG A 12 -13.14 -19.24 -11.77
C ARG A 12 -13.87 -18.02 -11.21
N LEU A 13 -14.11 -18.02 -9.91
CA LEU A 13 -14.66 -16.87 -9.21
C LEU A 13 -13.54 -15.89 -8.86
N TYR A 14 -13.61 -14.67 -9.40
CA TYR A 14 -12.71 -13.58 -9.03
C TYR A 14 -13.27 -12.90 -7.77
N SER A 15 -12.66 -13.14 -6.62
CA SER A 15 -13.19 -12.61 -5.35
C SER A 15 -12.12 -12.15 -4.37
N GLN A 16 -10.95 -12.78 -4.35
CA GLN A 16 -9.89 -12.50 -3.39
C GLN A 16 -8.61 -12.16 -4.11
N ALA A 17 -7.79 -11.31 -3.50
CA ALA A 17 -6.50 -10.94 -4.09
C ALA A 17 -5.54 -12.12 -4.12
N TYR A 18 -5.50 -12.94 -3.07
CA TYR A 18 -4.67 -14.16 -3.06
C TYR A 18 -5.11 -15.23 -4.07
N THR A 19 -6.31 -15.13 -4.66
CA THR A 19 -6.74 -15.99 -5.78
C THR A 19 -6.67 -15.30 -7.14
N SER A 20 -6.12 -14.08 -7.22
CA SER A 20 -6.00 -13.31 -8.47
C SER A 20 -4.85 -13.79 -9.34
N ASP A 21 -4.86 -13.43 -10.62
CA ASP A 21 -3.74 -13.70 -11.52
C ASP A 21 -2.49 -12.91 -11.15
N ARG A 22 -2.66 -11.68 -10.65
CA ARG A 22 -1.54 -10.88 -10.16
C ARG A 22 -0.80 -11.59 -9.03
N MET A 23 -1.50 -12.24 -8.09
CA MET A 23 -0.85 -13.01 -7.02
C MET A 23 -0.01 -14.16 -7.57
N ARG A 24 -0.52 -14.89 -8.57
CA ARG A 24 0.22 -15.99 -9.21
C ARG A 24 1.48 -15.51 -9.91
N VAL A 25 1.45 -14.31 -10.49
CA VAL A 25 2.64 -13.67 -11.10
C VAL A 25 3.66 -13.33 -10.03
N LEU A 26 3.25 -12.66 -8.95
CA LEU A 26 4.13 -12.32 -7.83
C LEU A 26 4.76 -13.56 -7.19
N GLU A 27 3.98 -14.63 -6.99
CA GLU A 27 4.50 -15.90 -6.48
C GLU A 27 5.58 -16.48 -7.41
N LYS A 28 5.40 -16.42 -8.73
CA LYS A 28 6.43 -16.89 -9.67
C LYS A 28 7.68 -16.02 -9.64
N GLU A 29 7.53 -14.70 -9.63
CA GLU A 29 8.63 -13.74 -9.57
C GLU A 29 9.49 -13.98 -8.32
N VAL A 30 8.85 -14.15 -7.16
CA VAL A 30 9.55 -14.45 -5.90
C VAL A 30 10.17 -15.84 -5.90
N MET A 31 9.46 -16.87 -6.38
CA MET A 31 10.03 -18.22 -6.42
C MET A 31 11.24 -18.31 -7.35
N TRP A 32 11.32 -17.49 -8.40
CA TRP A 32 12.49 -17.40 -9.27
C TRP A 32 13.67 -16.64 -8.65
N SER A 33 13.43 -15.74 -7.70
CA SER A 33 14.51 -15.02 -6.99
C SER A 33 15.08 -15.80 -5.81
N VAL A 34 14.38 -16.83 -5.33
CA VAL A 34 14.82 -17.69 -4.24
C VAL A 34 15.70 -18.83 -4.76
N LEU A 35 16.79 -19.13 -4.05
CA LEU A 35 17.68 -20.24 -4.36
C LEU A 35 16.95 -21.60 -4.27
N ASP A 36 17.31 -22.53 -5.15
CA ASP A 36 16.70 -23.89 -5.23
C ASP A 36 16.79 -24.68 -3.90
N ASN A 37 17.70 -24.32 -3.00
CA ASN A 37 17.92 -24.98 -1.71
C ASN A 37 17.30 -24.23 -0.51
N CYS A 38 16.30 -23.37 -0.71
CA CYS A 38 15.63 -22.72 0.41
C CYS A 38 14.86 -23.75 1.27
N GLU A 39 15.30 -23.93 2.51
CA GLU A 39 14.69 -24.88 3.46
C GLU A 39 13.35 -24.38 4.04
N TYR A 40 13.03 -23.10 3.82
CA TYR A 40 11.85 -22.44 4.38
C TYR A 40 10.73 -22.32 3.36
N LYS A 41 9.49 -22.38 3.87
CA LYS A 41 8.33 -22.06 3.03
C LYS A 41 8.37 -20.58 2.66
N VAL A 42 8.50 -20.32 1.36
CA VAL A 42 8.42 -18.98 0.78
C VAL A 42 6.97 -18.52 0.73
N VAL A 43 6.72 -17.29 1.18
CA VAL A 43 5.37 -16.70 1.19
C VAL A 43 5.42 -15.28 0.67
N VAL A 44 4.61 -15.00 -0.35
CA VAL A 44 4.33 -13.64 -0.79
C VAL A 44 3.36 -12.98 0.17
N VAL A 45 3.77 -11.84 0.72
CA VAL A 45 2.95 -10.94 1.52
C VAL A 45 2.49 -9.79 0.62
N ALA A 46 1.29 -9.92 0.07
CA ALA A 46 0.71 -8.90 -0.80
C ALA A 46 0.35 -7.65 -0.01
N ILE A 47 1.02 -6.53 -0.26
CA ILE A 47 0.76 -5.23 0.38
C ILE A 47 -0.09 -4.37 -0.56
N MET A 48 -1.24 -3.92 -0.04
CA MET A 48 -2.13 -2.98 -0.71
C MET A 48 -2.04 -1.63 0.00
N HIS A 49 -1.43 -0.64 -0.65
CA HIS A 49 -1.32 0.71 -0.11
C HIS A 49 -2.51 1.56 -0.54
N HIS A 50 -2.96 2.40 0.37
CA HIS A 50 -4.05 3.32 0.16
C HIS A 50 -3.73 4.66 0.82
N SER A 51 -4.25 5.74 0.25
CA SER A 51 -4.10 7.08 0.82
C SER A 51 -5.25 7.98 0.39
N ASP A 52 -5.90 8.64 1.34
CA ASP A 52 -7.01 9.56 1.06
C ASP A 52 -6.98 10.75 2.01
N SER A 53 -7.63 11.84 1.60
CA SER A 53 -7.77 13.03 2.42
C SER A 53 -8.91 12.84 3.42
N THR A 54 -8.61 12.84 4.72
CA THR A 54 -9.60 12.69 5.78
C THR A 54 -9.87 14.02 6.48
N ASN A 55 -11.12 14.47 6.52
CA ASN A 55 -11.52 15.57 7.41
C ASN A 55 -11.77 15.02 8.82
N LEU A 56 -11.10 15.58 9.83
CA LEU A 56 -11.19 15.09 11.21
C LEU A 56 -12.39 15.67 11.98
N THR A 57 -13.02 16.71 11.45
CA THR A 57 -14.06 17.46 12.17
C THR A 57 -15.19 17.88 11.23
N HIS A 58 -16.44 17.75 11.68
CA HIS A 58 -17.60 18.20 10.88
C HIS A 58 -17.66 19.73 10.70
N LEU A 59 -17.12 20.50 11.64
CA LEU A 59 -17.23 21.98 11.66
C LEU A 59 -15.86 22.68 11.75
N GLY A 60 -14.75 21.96 11.60
CA GLY A 60 -13.39 22.50 11.68
C GLY A 60 -12.59 22.28 10.40
N THR A 61 -11.43 22.93 10.33
CA THR A 61 -10.48 22.85 9.21
C THR A 61 -9.38 21.79 9.45
N ALA A 62 -9.50 21.03 10.55
CA ALA A 62 -8.57 19.96 10.88
C ALA A 62 -8.73 18.82 9.87
N SER A 63 -7.64 18.50 9.17
CA SER A 63 -7.62 17.43 8.18
C SER A 63 -6.31 16.67 8.27
N LEU A 64 -6.35 15.42 7.84
CA LEU A 64 -5.25 14.48 7.84
C LEU A 64 -5.14 13.84 6.47
N TRP A 65 -3.94 13.38 6.14
CA TRP A 65 -3.71 12.58 4.96
C TRP A 65 -2.96 11.31 5.38
N PRO A 66 -3.67 10.28 5.85
CA PRO A 66 -3.07 9.01 6.19
C PRO A 66 -2.61 8.25 4.93
N GLY A 67 -1.47 7.59 5.03
CA GLY A 67 -1.14 6.42 4.23
C GLY A 67 -1.37 5.18 5.08
N TYR A 68 -2.08 4.20 4.53
CA TYR A 68 -2.40 2.95 5.21
C TYR A 68 -2.18 1.76 4.29
N LYS A 69 -2.01 0.59 4.89
CA LYS A 69 -1.86 -0.68 4.18
C LYS A 69 -2.83 -1.73 4.67
N MET A 70 -3.17 -2.64 3.78
CA MET A 70 -3.85 -3.89 4.07
C MET A 70 -3.10 -5.06 3.43
N TYR A 71 -3.24 -6.25 3.99
CA TYR A 71 -2.68 -7.46 3.38
C TYR A 71 -3.67 -8.13 2.42
N GLY A 72 -3.24 -8.32 1.16
CA GLY A 72 -3.97 -9.03 0.12
C GLY A 72 -4.20 -10.50 0.44
N ASN A 73 -3.40 -11.07 1.35
CA ASN A 73 -3.51 -12.44 1.87
C ASN A 73 -4.74 -12.65 2.78
N MET A 74 -5.35 -11.58 3.30
CA MET A 74 -6.60 -11.68 4.05
C MET A 74 -7.82 -11.77 3.12
N SER A 75 -8.97 -12.23 3.63
CA SER A 75 -10.20 -12.14 2.86
C SER A 75 -10.68 -10.68 2.79
N LYS A 76 -11.35 -10.29 1.70
CA LYS A 76 -11.97 -8.96 1.61
C LYS A 76 -13.01 -8.72 2.72
N TYR A 77 -13.65 -9.77 3.22
CA TYR A 77 -14.64 -9.66 4.30
C TYR A 77 -14.00 -9.28 5.63
N LEU A 78 -12.80 -9.79 5.91
CA LEU A 78 -12.03 -9.39 7.08
C LEU A 78 -11.44 -7.99 6.90
N ARG A 79 -10.87 -7.70 5.71
CA ARG A 79 -10.29 -6.38 5.42
C ARG A 79 -11.30 -5.24 5.52
N LEU A 80 -12.52 -5.45 5.03
CA LEU A 80 -13.57 -4.43 4.98
C LEU A 80 -14.41 -4.38 6.25
N ASN A 81 -14.14 -5.22 7.24
CA ASN A 81 -14.78 -5.17 8.54
C ASN A 81 -13.94 -4.30 9.50
N SER A 82 -14.49 -3.13 9.87
CA SER A 82 -13.80 -2.16 10.74
C SER A 82 -13.43 -2.72 12.12
N SER A 83 -14.20 -3.68 12.66
CA SER A 83 -13.92 -4.30 13.94
C SER A 83 -12.73 -5.28 13.91
N GLN A 84 -12.19 -5.60 12.72
CA GLN A 84 -11.04 -6.49 12.57
C GLN A 84 -9.69 -5.75 12.59
N PHE A 85 -9.70 -4.41 12.57
CA PHE A 85 -8.47 -3.60 12.57
C PHE A 85 -7.44 -4.03 11.50
N ALA A 86 -7.93 -4.51 10.36
CA ALA A 86 -7.11 -5.03 9.26
C ALA A 86 -6.40 -3.92 8.45
N VAL A 87 -6.78 -2.66 8.68
CA VAL A 87 -6.20 -1.45 8.08
C VAL A 87 -5.12 -0.91 9.01
N ASN A 88 -3.87 -0.93 8.56
CA ASN A 88 -2.73 -0.49 9.33
C ASN A 88 -2.25 0.86 8.83
N HIS A 89 -2.30 1.90 9.66
CA HIS A 89 -1.67 3.19 9.35
C HIS A 89 -0.15 3.01 9.27
N VAL A 90 0.46 3.52 8.20
CA VAL A 90 1.91 3.44 7.99
C VAL A 90 2.57 4.81 8.00
N VAL A 91 1.84 5.86 7.63
CA VAL A 91 2.37 7.23 7.60
C VAL A 91 1.25 8.26 7.68
N TYR A 92 1.61 9.47 8.10
CA TYR A 92 0.76 10.65 8.02
C TYR A 92 1.51 11.73 7.25
N VAL A 93 0.96 12.18 6.13
CA VAL A 93 1.57 13.25 5.33
C VAL A 93 1.31 14.58 6.04
N PRO A 94 2.37 15.37 6.34
CA PRO A 94 2.21 16.64 7.01
C PRO A 94 1.55 17.67 6.09
N LYS A 95 0.96 18.71 6.68
CA LYS A 95 0.56 19.91 5.95
C LYS A 95 1.79 20.79 5.71
N PHE A 96 1.72 21.63 4.68
CA PHE A 96 2.68 22.72 4.57
C PHE A 96 2.59 23.64 5.79
N PRO A 97 3.74 24.18 6.26
CA PRO A 97 3.73 25.22 7.27
C PRO A 97 3.06 26.48 6.71
N ASP A 98 2.48 27.30 7.58
CA ASP A 98 1.83 28.56 7.17
C ASP A 98 2.81 29.52 6.45
N SER A 99 4.11 29.38 6.73
CA SER A 99 5.20 30.13 6.08
C SER A 99 5.50 29.72 4.65
N PHE A 100 4.97 28.59 4.15
CA PHE A 100 5.32 28.05 2.83
C PHE A 100 5.07 29.04 1.70
N ARG A 101 3.93 29.74 1.72
CA ARG A 101 3.58 30.72 0.67
C ARG A 101 4.54 31.89 0.64
N ALA A 102 4.89 32.42 1.82
CA ALA A 102 5.84 33.52 1.95
C ALA A 102 7.23 33.11 1.45
N GLU A 103 7.66 31.88 1.74
CA GLU A 103 8.96 31.37 1.27
C GLU A 103 8.97 31.13 -0.25
N TYR A 104 7.87 30.62 -0.81
CA TYR A 104 7.72 30.48 -2.25
C TYR A 104 7.79 31.84 -2.95
N GLU A 105 7.05 32.84 -2.46
CA GLU A 105 7.06 34.20 -3.00
C GLU A 105 8.46 34.82 -2.94
N ARG A 106 9.17 34.65 -1.82
CA ARG A 106 10.55 35.13 -1.65
C ARG A 106 11.52 34.52 -2.66
N LEU A 107 11.33 33.25 -3.04
CA LEU A 107 12.23 32.52 -3.94
C LEU A 107 11.89 32.72 -5.43
N VAL A 108 10.61 32.86 -5.75
CA VAL A 108 10.10 32.84 -7.14
C VAL A 108 9.61 34.22 -7.61
N ASP A 109 9.53 35.20 -6.69
CA ASP A 109 9.03 36.56 -6.93
C ASP A 109 7.58 36.59 -7.47
N LYS A 110 6.80 35.56 -7.13
CA LYS A 110 5.40 35.38 -7.55
C LYS A 110 4.59 34.66 -6.49
N THR A 111 3.32 35.03 -6.34
CA THR A 111 2.37 34.27 -5.51
C THR A 111 2.14 32.88 -6.06
N ALA A 112 2.17 31.87 -5.18
CA ALA A 112 1.85 30.50 -5.53
C ALA A 112 0.37 30.38 -5.94
N THR A 113 0.13 29.98 -7.19
CA THR A 113 -1.22 29.69 -7.67
C THR A 113 -1.76 28.40 -7.03
N THR A 114 -3.06 28.16 -7.16
CA THR A 114 -3.68 26.92 -6.68
C THR A 114 -3.05 25.69 -7.33
N GLU A 115 -2.72 25.76 -8.62
CA GLU A 115 -2.08 24.68 -9.38
C GLU A 115 -0.69 24.37 -8.84
N VAL A 116 0.12 25.40 -8.54
CA VAL A 116 1.45 25.23 -7.94
C VAL A 116 1.34 24.55 -6.57
N LEU A 117 0.39 24.98 -5.74
CA LEU A 117 0.21 24.39 -4.41
C LEU A 117 -0.28 22.94 -4.47
N CYS A 118 -1.15 22.63 -5.43
CA CYS A 118 -1.59 21.26 -5.69
C CYS A 118 -0.41 20.39 -6.10
N TYR A 119 0.42 20.87 -7.04
CA TYR A 119 1.65 20.19 -7.45
C TYR A 119 2.60 19.96 -6.27
N CYS A 120 2.92 21.01 -5.50
CA CYS A 120 3.79 20.87 -4.33
C CYS A 120 3.25 19.84 -3.33
N LYS A 121 1.92 19.81 -3.10
CA LYS A 121 1.30 18.83 -2.21
C LYS A 121 1.46 17.40 -2.73
N GLN A 122 1.35 17.18 -4.04
CA GLN A 122 1.61 15.89 -4.66
C GLN A 122 3.07 15.47 -4.48
N GLU A 123 4.01 16.39 -4.73
CA GLU A 123 5.44 16.15 -4.49
C GLU A 123 5.72 15.80 -3.03
N LEU A 124 5.07 16.49 -2.08
CA LEU A 124 5.19 16.16 -0.65
C LEU A 124 4.72 14.74 -0.35
N ILE A 125 3.60 14.30 -0.94
CA ILE A 125 3.09 12.93 -0.79
C ILE A 125 4.10 11.92 -1.36
N HIS A 126 4.64 12.17 -2.56
CA HIS A 126 5.64 11.30 -3.20
C HIS A 126 6.93 11.22 -2.38
N LEU A 127 7.41 12.34 -1.86
CA LEU A 127 8.59 12.38 -0.98
C LEU A 127 8.37 11.55 0.28
N VAL A 128 7.20 11.67 0.91
CA VAL A 128 6.85 10.89 2.11
C VAL A 128 6.80 9.39 1.80
N TRP A 129 6.17 8.98 0.69
CA TRP A 129 6.22 7.58 0.24
C TRP A 129 7.65 7.12 -0.08
N GLY A 130 8.45 7.98 -0.70
CA GLY A 130 9.86 7.72 -0.99
C GLY A 130 10.67 7.44 0.27
N LEU A 131 10.46 8.19 1.36
CA LEU A 131 11.12 7.93 2.65
C LEU A 131 10.78 6.54 3.22
N LEU A 132 9.54 6.08 3.02
CA LEU A 132 9.07 4.81 3.55
C LEU A 132 9.53 3.62 2.68
N LEU A 133 9.42 3.76 1.36
CA LEU A 133 9.71 2.70 0.40
C LEU A 133 11.20 2.58 0.05
N ASN A 134 11.97 3.68 0.14
CA ASN A 134 13.43 3.64 -0.04
C ASN A 134 14.17 3.38 1.28
N ASN A 135 13.47 3.04 2.36
CA ASN A 135 14.11 2.65 3.60
C ASN A 135 14.99 1.41 3.34
N PRO A 136 16.30 1.43 3.64
CA PRO A 136 17.20 0.32 3.32
C PRO A 136 16.75 -1.03 3.89
N LYS A 137 16.13 -1.04 5.08
CA LYS A 137 15.57 -2.26 5.68
C LYS A 137 14.37 -2.77 4.90
N PHE A 138 13.49 -1.87 4.45
CA PHE A 138 12.36 -2.28 3.63
C PHE A 138 12.82 -2.82 2.27
N VAL A 139 13.77 -2.13 1.62
CA VAL A 139 14.33 -2.56 0.33
C VAL A 139 15.01 -3.93 0.45
N ASP A 140 15.81 -4.14 1.50
CA ASP A 140 16.45 -5.44 1.76
C ASP A 140 15.41 -6.55 1.91
N VAL A 141 14.40 -6.36 2.76
CA VAL A 141 13.33 -7.34 2.94
C VAL A 141 12.47 -7.52 1.68
N TYR A 142 12.29 -6.47 0.88
CA TYR A 142 11.56 -6.53 -0.39
C TYR A 142 12.29 -7.38 -1.44
N LEU A 143 13.61 -7.26 -1.52
CA LEU A 143 14.44 -7.98 -2.49
C LEU A 143 14.81 -9.40 -2.03
N ASN A 144 15.10 -9.57 -0.74
CA ASN A 144 15.71 -10.78 -0.18
C ASN A 144 14.75 -11.59 0.71
N GLY A 145 13.60 -11.00 1.08
CA GLY A 145 12.67 -11.59 2.04
C GLY A 145 13.17 -11.45 3.49
N THR A 146 12.30 -11.80 4.44
CA THR A 146 12.64 -11.89 5.87
C THR A 146 12.15 -13.21 6.46
N LEU A 147 12.95 -13.83 7.32
CA LEU A 147 12.56 -15.04 8.03
C LEU A 147 11.77 -14.67 9.29
N GLU A 148 10.51 -15.10 9.34
CA GLU A 148 9.62 -14.79 10.45
C GLU A 148 8.95 -16.05 10.99
N ARG A 149 8.79 -16.11 12.32
CA ARG A 149 7.97 -17.13 12.97
C ARG A 149 6.50 -16.69 12.92
N CYS A 150 5.69 -17.41 12.17
CA CYS A 150 4.27 -17.12 12.03
C CYS A 150 3.47 -17.63 13.25
N ALA A 151 2.18 -17.26 13.33
CA ALA A 151 1.29 -17.61 14.44
C ALA A 151 1.06 -19.12 14.66
N ASP A 152 1.39 -19.95 13.68
CA ASP A 152 1.38 -21.42 13.78
C ASP A 152 2.75 -22.00 14.14
N GLU A 153 3.66 -21.16 14.64
CA GLU A 153 5.04 -21.48 15.05
C GLU A 153 5.95 -21.99 13.92
N ILE A 154 5.54 -21.86 12.66
CA ILE A 154 6.34 -22.25 11.51
C ILE A 154 7.16 -21.06 11.01
N MET A 155 8.46 -21.28 10.82
CA MET A 155 9.37 -20.33 10.17
C MET A 155 9.07 -20.25 8.68
N ARG A 156 8.90 -19.03 8.16
CA ARG A 156 8.63 -18.76 6.74
C ARG A 156 9.48 -17.61 6.23
N LEU A 157 9.91 -17.71 4.98
CA LEU A 157 10.58 -16.64 4.27
C LEU A 157 9.51 -15.76 3.62
N LEU A 158 9.26 -14.59 4.22
CA LEU A 158 8.22 -13.66 3.81
C LEU A 158 8.78 -12.61 2.84
N PHE A 159 8.16 -12.47 1.68
CA PHE A 159 8.47 -11.44 0.70
C PHE A 159 7.33 -10.42 0.63
N PRO A 160 7.51 -9.19 1.15
CA PRO A 160 6.53 -8.13 0.93
C PRO A 160 6.52 -7.76 -0.55
N CYS A 161 5.35 -7.81 -1.18
CA CYS A 161 5.19 -7.43 -2.58
C CYS A 161 4.14 -6.33 -2.71
N LEU A 162 4.46 -5.26 -3.43
CA LEU A 162 3.51 -4.21 -3.76
C LEU A 162 2.46 -4.78 -4.73
N PHE A 163 1.25 -4.99 -4.22
CA PHE A 163 0.17 -5.64 -4.96
C PHE A 163 -0.75 -4.60 -5.62
N ALA A 164 -1.13 -3.57 -4.86
CA ALA A 164 -1.96 -2.48 -5.34
C ALA A 164 -1.58 -1.18 -4.61
N HIS A 165 -1.78 -0.06 -5.30
CA HIS A 165 -1.72 1.27 -4.73
C HIS A 165 -2.94 2.04 -5.19
N SER A 166 -3.64 2.68 -4.26
CA SER A 166 -4.77 3.56 -4.54
C SER A 166 -4.57 4.87 -3.79
N ALA A 167 -4.81 5.98 -4.46
CA ALA A 167 -4.83 7.27 -3.77
C ALA A 167 -5.92 8.17 -4.35
N ASP A 168 -6.62 8.87 -3.47
CA ASP A 168 -7.57 9.90 -3.88
C ASP A 168 -6.77 11.15 -4.24
N TYR A 169 -6.54 11.35 -5.54
CA TYR A 169 -5.98 12.60 -6.04
C TYR A 169 -7.08 13.65 -6.12
N ILE A 170 -6.89 14.74 -5.38
CA ILE A 170 -7.77 15.90 -5.47
C ILE A 170 -7.38 16.65 -6.75
N GLU A 171 -8.09 16.37 -7.85
CA GLU A 171 -7.91 17.07 -9.13
C GLU A 171 -8.53 18.48 -9.17
N LYS A 172 -8.95 19.06 -8.04
CA LYS A 172 -9.68 20.34 -8.01
C LYS A 172 -9.36 21.20 -6.79
#